data_AF-A0AA43JP46-F1
#
_entry.id   AF-A0AA43JP46-F1
#
_cell.length_a   1.000
_cell.length_b   1.000
_cell.length_c   1.000
_cell.angle_alpha   90.00
_cell.angle_beta   90.00
_cell.angle_gamma   90.00
#
_symmetry.space_group_name_H-M   'P 1'
#
loop_
_entity.id
_entity.type
_entity.pdbx_description
1 polymer ?
#
loop_
_entity_poly.entity_id
_entity_poly.type
_entity_poly.pdbx_seq_one_letter_code
_entity_poly.pdbx_strand_id
1 'polypeptide(L)'
;MHWDNLEQIAAYFNLDVSADDSLAIRKAIIKQMAEIHPDTNKQESKSEETKSLWHELNSAKEFIESRNNEQQLIPLSKLPDILRSINSVSKSPMEMRISSVQSDAQSELRNRVFLPRIGSGVLSAICAFIFMFPSNFEDHRLLGDYIRLYSVQWGLLILSAYAGIFFIFTWLREQSSKSQVEWLTTDEGMRDFIRHILLNKQGEEDPGKRRFSDRELIITLASDGNRNMFPFSVMLPMHSQVSRSVAEKIVQIHIDKYIQRGVIVELPQKGFDRIFEINKAAREDLKVQ
;
A
#
# COMPACT_ATOMS: atom_id res chain seq x y z
N MET A 1 46.06 -7.52 12.61
CA MET A 1 47.24 -7.97 11.85
C MET A 1 47.34 -7.12 10.59
N HIS A 2 48.56 -6.83 10.11
CA HIS A 2 48.77 -6.11 8.85
C HIS A 2 49.30 -7.09 7.81
N TRP A 3 48.75 -7.07 6.60
CA TRP A 3 49.10 -7.98 5.52
C TRP A 3 49.80 -7.18 4.43
N ASP A 4 50.96 -7.65 3.99
CA ASP A 4 51.78 -6.94 3.00
C ASP A 4 51.62 -7.54 1.60
N ASN A 5 51.40 -8.86 1.50
CA ASN A 5 51.22 -9.55 0.22
C ASN A 5 50.38 -10.84 0.33
N LEU A 6 49.97 -11.39 -0.82
CA LEU A 6 49.13 -12.59 -0.90
C LEU A 6 49.89 -13.88 -0.54
N GLU A 7 51.20 -13.92 -0.78
CA GLU A 7 52.09 -15.02 -0.36
C GLU A 7 52.09 -15.20 1.15
N GLN A 8 52.14 -14.10 1.90
CA GLN A 8 52.11 -14.08 3.36
C GLN A 8 50.79 -14.63 3.89
N ILE A 9 49.66 -14.30 3.25
CA ILE A 9 48.34 -14.82 3.63
C ILE A 9 48.25 -16.33 3.33
N ALA A 10 48.70 -16.76 2.15
CA ALA A 10 48.69 -18.17 1.77
C ALA A 10 49.57 -19.02 2.69
N ALA A 11 50.76 -18.53 3.04
CA ALA A 11 51.68 -19.20 3.96
C ALA A 11 51.14 -19.24 5.40
N TYR A 12 50.56 -18.14 5.89
CA TYR A 12 50.06 -18.05 7.26
C TYR A 12 48.89 -19.01 7.53
N PHE A 13 47.97 -19.16 6.58
CA PHE A 13 46.81 -20.06 6.70
C PHE A 13 47.06 -21.44 6.07
N ASN A 14 48.29 -21.72 5.63
CA ASN A 14 48.71 -22.97 4.98
C ASN A 14 47.77 -23.40 3.84
N LEU A 15 47.48 -22.46 2.93
CA LEU A 15 46.56 -22.67 1.82
C LEU A 15 47.29 -23.36 0.65
N ASP A 16 46.78 -24.50 0.20
CA ASP A 16 47.29 -25.23 -0.97
C ASP A 16 46.83 -24.58 -2.29
N VAL A 17 47.23 -23.32 -2.49
CA VAL A 17 46.79 -22.47 -3.60
C VAL A 17 47.97 -21.63 -4.07
N SER A 18 48.09 -21.44 -5.39
CA SER A 18 49.12 -20.55 -5.96
C SER A 18 48.98 -19.12 -5.43
N ALA A 19 50.09 -18.54 -4.98
CA ALA A 19 50.12 -17.22 -4.37
C ALA A 19 49.73 -16.07 -5.32
N ASP A 20 49.75 -16.33 -6.64
CA ASP A 20 49.35 -15.38 -7.68
C ASP A 20 47.83 -15.35 -7.94
N ASP A 21 47.06 -16.33 -7.46
CA ASP A 21 45.63 -16.42 -7.69
C ASP A 21 44.82 -15.83 -6.51
N SER A 22 44.58 -14.52 -6.57
CA SER A 22 43.82 -13.78 -5.54
C SER A 22 42.39 -14.31 -5.34
N LEU A 23 41.77 -14.89 -6.38
CA LEU A 23 40.41 -15.44 -6.30
C LEU A 23 40.40 -16.81 -5.63
N ALA A 24 41.38 -17.65 -5.92
CA ALA A 24 41.51 -18.96 -5.28
C ALA A 24 41.88 -18.82 -3.79
N ILE A 25 42.77 -17.88 -3.44
CA ILE A 25 43.09 -17.56 -2.05
C ILE A 25 41.84 -17.06 -1.30
N ARG A 26 41.05 -16.16 -1.91
CA ARG A 26 39.80 -15.68 -1.31
C ARG A 26 38.81 -16.81 -1.06
N LYS A 27 38.64 -17.72 -2.01
CA LYS A 27 37.74 -18.88 -1.85
C LYS A 27 38.20 -19.80 -0.73
N ALA A 28 39.50 -20.03 -0.60
CA ALA A 28 40.06 -20.86 0.46
C ALA A 28 39.86 -20.23 1.86
N ILE A 29 40.06 -18.90 1.99
CA ILE A 29 39.78 -18.15 3.23
C ILE A 29 38.29 -18.23 3.59
N ILE A 30 37.39 -18.00 2.63
CA ILE A 30 35.94 -18.08 2.88
C ILE A 30 35.54 -19.50 3.32
N LYS A 31 36.18 -20.53 2.78
CA LYS A 31 35.95 -21.92 3.18
C LYS A 31 36.37 -22.15 4.64
N GLN A 32 37.57 -21.72 5.04
CA GLN A 32 38.02 -21.82 6.44
C GLN A 32 37.14 -20.99 7.39
N MET A 33 36.70 -19.80 6.98
CA MET A 33 35.76 -18.99 7.78
C MET A 33 34.41 -19.70 7.99
N ALA A 34 33.92 -20.44 7.00
CA ALA A 34 32.68 -21.20 7.11
C ALA A 34 32.80 -22.39 8.07
N GLU A 35 33.95 -23.04 8.11
CA GLU A 35 34.26 -24.14 9.05
C GLU A 35 34.35 -23.66 10.51
N ILE A 36 34.76 -22.40 10.72
CA ILE A 36 34.96 -21.80 12.04
C ILE A 36 33.76 -20.94 12.50
N HIS A 37 32.69 -20.85 11.69
CA HIS A 37 31.60 -19.92 11.93
C HIS A 37 30.88 -20.15 13.28
N PRO A 38 30.67 -19.09 14.09
CA PRO A 38 30.13 -19.21 15.45
C PRO A 38 28.70 -19.77 15.50
N ASP A 39 27.94 -19.63 14.41
CA ASP A 39 26.55 -20.09 14.30
C ASP A 39 26.44 -21.59 13.95
N THR A 40 27.51 -22.15 13.36
CA THR A 40 27.57 -23.57 12.94
C THR A 40 28.17 -24.44 14.05
N ASN A 41 29.20 -23.95 14.76
CA ASN A 41 29.83 -24.64 15.88
C ASN A 41 29.24 -24.17 17.22
N LYS A 42 28.06 -24.69 17.57
CA LYS A 42 27.31 -24.29 18.79
C LYS A 42 27.97 -24.61 20.14
N GLN A 43 29.10 -25.32 20.18
CA GLN A 43 29.76 -25.69 21.45
C GLN A 43 31.28 -25.45 21.51
N GLU A 44 31.99 -25.41 20.38
CA GLU A 44 33.46 -25.29 20.34
C GLU A 44 33.97 -23.85 20.07
N SER A 45 33.09 -22.93 19.67
CA SER A 45 33.40 -21.53 19.36
C SER A 45 33.61 -20.61 20.57
N LYS A 46 33.73 -21.18 21.78
CA LYS A 46 34.05 -20.43 23.00
C LYS A 46 35.54 -20.31 23.33
N SER A 47 36.43 -20.97 22.57
CA SER A 47 37.88 -20.74 22.74
C SER A 47 38.25 -19.36 22.18
N GLU A 48 39.00 -18.56 22.95
CA GLU A 48 39.52 -17.26 22.50
C GLU A 48 40.42 -17.39 21.25
N GLU A 49 41.03 -18.57 21.04
CA GLU A 49 41.84 -18.89 19.87
C GLU A 49 41.00 -18.89 18.58
N THR A 50 39.80 -19.46 18.63
CA THR A 50 38.86 -19.52 17.50
C THR A 50 38.39 -18.13 17.08
N LYS A 51 38.21 -17.23 18.05
CA LYS A 51 37.86 -15.83 17.78
C LYS A 51 39.02 -15.06 17.15
N SER A 52 40.24 -15.23 17.67
CA SER A 52 41.44 -14.60 17.08
C SER A 52 41.62 -15.04 15.63
N LEU A 53 41.52 -16.34 15.38
CA LEU A 53 41.64 -16.91 14.04
C LEU A 53 40.57 -16.38 13.09
N TRP A 54 39.33 -16.24 13.55
CA TRP A 54 38.25 -15.65 12.75
C TRP A 54 38.53 -14.17 12.41
N HIS A 55 39.02 -13.38 13.37
CA HIS A 55 39.40 -11.99 13.14
C HIS A 55 40.56 -11.87 12.15
N GLU A 56 41.54 -12.77 12.23
CA GLU A 56 42.68 -12.83 11.31
C GLU A 56 42.21 -13.18 9.89
N LEU A 57 41.36 -14.20 9.73
CA LEU A 57 40.76 -14.57 8.44
C LEU A 57 39.93 -13.43 7.84
N ASN A 58 39.14 -12.72 8.66
CA ASN A 58 38.36 -11.58 8.19
C ASN A 58 39.27 -10.43 7.74
N SER A 59 40.35 -10.15 8.47
CA SER A 59 41.32 -9.12 8.07
C SER A 59 42.04 -9.46 6.76
N ALA A 60 42.33 -10.73 6.49
CA ALA A 60 42.92 -11.18 5.24
C ALA A 60 41.94 -11.07 4.07
N LYS A 61 40.66 -11.38 4.29
CA LYS A 61 39.59 -11.19 3.30
C LYS A 61 39.43 -9.72 2.91
N GLU A 62 39.41 -8.82 3.89
CA GLU A 62 39.29 -7.37 3.65
C GLU A 62 40.47 -6.82 2.84
N PHE A 63 41.69 -7.28 3.13
CA PHE A 63 42.88 -6.92 2.35
C PHE A 63 42.74 -7.33 0.88
N ILE A 64 42.30 -8.57 0.60
CA ILE A 64 42.09 -9.05 -0.78
C ILE A 64 41.00 -8.25 -1.50
N GLU A 65 39.91 -7.91 -0.80
CA GLU A 65 38.81 -7.12 -1.36
C GLU A 65 39.22 -5.66 -1.64
N SER A 66 40.05 -5.06 -0.77
CA SER A 66 40.60 -3.72 -1.01
C SER A 66 41.52 -3.67 -2.23
N ARG A 67 42.33 -4.72 -2.45
CA ARG A 67 43.24 -4.82 -3.60
C ARG A 67 42.51 -5.06 -4.92
N ASN A 68 41.42 -5.84 -4.89
CA ASN A 68 40.60 -6.12 -6.08
C ASN A 68 39.64 -4.96 -6.44
N ASN A 69 39.31 -4.06 -5.50
CA ASN A 69 38.46 -2.89 -5.76
C ASN A 69 39.09 -1.87 -6.72
N GLU A 70 40.42 -1.83 -6.85
CA GLU A 70 41.11 -0.96 -7.82
C GLU A 70 40.96 -1.46 -9.28
N GLN A 71 40.54 -2.71 -9.49
CA GLN A 71 40.40 -3.33 -10.82
C GLN A 71 38.96 -3.58 -11.26
N GLN A 72 37.95 -3.19 -10.48
CA GLN A 72 36.54 -3.39 -10.83
C GLN A 72 35.93 -2.14 -11.47
N LEU A 73 35.42 -2.29 -12.71
CA LEU A 73 34.81 -1.23 -13.53
C LEU A 73 33.60 -0.53 -12.88
N ILE A 74 32.96 -1.14 -11.87
CA ILE A 74 31.91 -0.49 -11.07
C ILE A 74 32.05 -0.93 -9.60
N PRO A 75 32.31 -0.01 -8.67
CA PRO A 75 32.38 -0.33 -7.25
C PRO A 75 31.04 -0.82 -6.72
N LEU A 76 31.03 -1.96 -6.03
CA LEU A 76 29.84 -2.53 -5.37
C LEU A 76 29.19 -1.56 -4.37
N SER A 77 29.95 -0.60 -3.84
CA SER A 77 29.43 0.48 -2.98
C SER A 77 28.47 1.43 -3.69
N LYS A 78 28.50 1.51 -5.02
CA LYS A 78 27.61 2.37 -5.83
C LYS A 78 26.38 1.66 -6.39
N LEU A 79 26.28 0.34 -6.25
CA LEU A 79 25.10 -0.44 -6.66
C LEU A 79 23.80 0.04 -5.98
N PRO A 80 23.78 0.36 -4.66
CA PRO A 80 22.57 0.82 -3.98
C PRO A 80 22.05 2.15 -4.54
N ASP A 81 22.95 3.05 -4.93
CA ASP A 81 22.57 4.35 -5.49
C ASP A 81 22.06 4.21 -6.93
N ILE A 82 22.64 3.30 -7.71
CA ILE A 82 22.13 2.94 -9.03
C ILE A 82 20.74 2.29 -8.92
N LEU A 83 20.54 1.36 -7.97
CA LEU A 83 19.24 0.74 -7.71
C LEU A 83 18.19 1.75 -7.24
N ARG A 84 18.57 2.72 -6.40
CA ARG A 84 17.70 3.84 -6.00
C ARG A 84 17.34 4.72 -7.20
N SER A 85 18.31 5.01 -8.05
CA SER A 85 18.11 5.79 -9.27
C SER A 85 17.15 5.08 -10.23
N ILE A 86 17.33 3.77 -10.44
CA ILE A 86 16.46 2.93 -11.28
C ILE A 86 15.03 2.87 -10.70
N ASN A 87 14.88 2.71 -9.38
CA ASN A 87 13.56 2.69 -8.74
C ASN A 87 12.85 4.05 -8.74
N SER A 88 13.60 5.15 -8.75
CA SER A 88 13.03 6.50 -8.91
C SER A 88 12.64 6.82 -10.34
N VAL A 89 13.30 6.21 -11.32
CA VAL A 89 12.99 6.32 -12.76
C VAL A 89 11.89 5.35 -13.18
N SER A 90 11.72 4.21 -12.48
CA SER A 90 10.75 3.18 -12.86
C SER A 90 9.30 3.55 -12.57
N LYS A 91 9.04 4.47 -11.64
CA LYS A 91 7.70 5.02 -11.41
C LYS A 91 7.54 6.31 -12.19
N SER A 92 6.65 6.30 -13.19
CA SER A 92 6.25 7.53 -13.87
C SER A 92 5.79 8.57 -12.83
N PRO A 93 6.09 9.87 -12.98
CA PRO A 93 5.56 10.92 -12.11
C PRO A 93 4.03 10.86 -11.96
N MET A 94 3.34 10.27 -12.96
CA MET A 94 1.92 9.97 -12.93
C MET A 94 1.53 8.89 -11.90
N GLU A 95 2.31 7.81 -11.80
CA GLU A 95 2.06 6.72 -10.85
C GLU A 95 2.30 7.15 -9.41
N MET A 96 3.30 8.02 -9.18
CA MET A 96 3.50 8.66 -7.87
C MET A 96 2.29 9.53 -7.48
N ARG A 97 1.76 10.35 -8.40
CA ARG A 97 0.53 11.13 -8.15
C ARG A 97 -0.67 10.24 -7.84
N ILE A 98 -0.87 9.18 -8.62
CA ILE A 98 -1.92 8.18 -8.42
C ILE A 98 -1.84 7.58 -7.00
N SER A 99 -0.66 7.08 -6.61
CA SER A 99 -0.47 6.47 -5.29
C SER A 99 -0.70 7.46 -4.14
N SER A 100 -0.33 8.74 -4.32
CA SER A 100 -0.56 9.78 -3.32
C SER A 100 -2.05 10.12 -3.15
N VAL A 101 -2.80 10.16 -4.26
CA VAL A 101 -4.26 10.39 -4.21
C VAL A 101 -4.98 9.20 -3.60
N GLN A 102 -4.51 7.98 -3.88
CA GLN A 102 -5.04 6.77 -3.26
C GLN A 102 -4.79 6.77 -1.74
N SER A 103 -3.59 7.15 -1.28
CA SER A 103 -3.30 7.24 0.15
C SER A 103 -4.09 8.35 0.84
N ASP A 104 -4.23 9.51 0.21
CA ASP A 104 -5.03 10.63 0.73
C ASP A 104 -6.50 10.21 0.86
N ALA A 105 -7.06 9.60 -0.18
CA ALA A 105 -8.43 9.11 -0.21
C ALA A 105 -8.70 8.06 0.87
N GLN A 106 -7.78 7.11 1.04
CA GLN A 106 -7.86 6.11 2.11
C GLN A 106 -7.80 6.75 3.49
N SER A 107 -6.97 7.78 3.68
CA SER A 107 -6.87 8.49 4.95
C SER A 107 -8.15 9.28 5.28
N GLU A 108 -8.75 9.96 4.29
CA GLU A 108 -9.98 10.72 4.46
C GLU A 108 -11.18 9.78 4.77
N LEU A 109 -11.27 8.66 4.04
CA LEU A 109 -12.27 7.61 4.27
C LEU A 109 -12.12 7.00 5.67
N ARG A 110 -10.88 6.69 6.08
CA ARG A 110 -10.59 6.16 7.41
C ARG A 110 -11.05 7.14 8.48
N ASN A 111 -10.69 8.42 8.37
CA ASN A 111 -11.03 9.42 9.39
C ASN A 111 -12.55 9.62 9.56
N ARG A 112 -13.34 9.52 8.48
CA ARG A 112 -14.82 9.65 8.57
C ARG A 112 -15.49 8.47 9.29
N VAL A 113 -14.95 7.26 9.18
CA VAL A 113 -15.57 6.03 9.71
C VAL A 113 -14.90 5.53 11.00
N PHE A 114 -13.72 6.06 11.34
CA PHE A 114 -12.91 5.65 12.49
C PHE A 114 -13.64 5.80 13.83
N LEU A 115 -14.19 6.99 14.12
CA LEU A 115 -14.92 7.26 15.36
C LEU A 115 -16.11 6.31 15.56
N PRO A 116 -17.05 6.20 14.60
CA PRO A 116 -18.21 5.32 14.77
C PRO A 116 -17.82 3.84 14.82
N ARG A 117 -16.77 3.40 14.10
CA ARG A 117 -16.29 2.02 14.14
C ARG A 117 -15.69 1.66 15.49
N ILE A 118 -14.77 2.46 16.01
CA ILE A 118 -14.12 2.15 17.30
C ILE A 118 -15.10 2.32 18.45
N GLY A 119 -15.91 3.38 18.43
CA GLY A 119 -16.91 3.63 19.46
C GLY A 119 -17.92 2.49 19.58
N SER A 120 -18.46 2.01 18.46
CA SER A 120 -19.42 0.90 18.45
C SER A 120 -18.80 -0.45 18.83
N GLY A 121 -17.58 -0.74 18.35
CA GLY A 121 -16.87 -1.96 18.71
C GLY A 121 -16.53 -2.03 20.19
N VAL A 122 -16.00 -0.94 20.75
CA VAL A 122 -15.69 -0.83 22.19
C VAL A 122 -16.96 -0.90 23.03
N LEU A 123 -18.02 -0.20 22.64
CA LEU A 123 -19.30 -0.26 23.35
C LEU A 123 -19.91 -1.67 23.33
N SER A 124 -19.86 -2.34 22.18
CA SER A 124 -20.33 -3.72 22.04
C SER A 124 -19.56 -4.67 22.96
N ALA A 125 -18.23 -4.54 23.00
CA ALA A 125 -17.36 -5.34 23.85
C ALA A 125 -17.61 -5.08 25.35
N ILE A 126 -17.78 -3.82 25.77
CA ILE A 126 -18.09 -3.48 27.17
C ILE A 126 -19.45 -4.07 27.56
N CYS A 127 -20.48 -3.90 26.73
CA CYS A 127 -21.82 -4.43 27.02
C CYS A 127 -21.82 -5.96 27.06
N ALA A 128 -21.11 -6.62 26.14
CA ALA A 128 -20.95 -8.07 26.13
C ALA A 128 -20.19 -8.56 27.37
N PHE A 129 -19.14 -7.85 27.78
CA PHE A 129 -18.35 -8.19 28.96
C PHE A 129 -19.17 -8.11 30.25
N ILE A 130 -19.93 -7.02 30.44
CA ILE A 130 -20.81 -6.86 31.61
C ILE A 130 -21.90 -7.94 31.62
N PHE A 131 -22.44 -8.29 30.44
CA PHE A 131 -23.43 -9.36 30.31
C PHE A 131 -22.85 -10.76 30.60
N MET A 132 -21.63 -11.05 30.13
CA MET A 132 -21.01 -12.37 30.26
C MET A 132 -20.45 -12.61 31.67
N PHE A 133 -20.07 -11.55 32.38
CA PHE A 133 -19.50 -11.63 33.73
C PHE A 133 -20.24 -10.71 34.72
N PRO A 134 -21.55 -10.92 34.96
CA PRO A 134 -22.32 -10.07 35.86
C PRO A 134 -21.81 -10.17 37.31
N SER A 135 -21.30 -11.34 37.70
CA SER A 135 -20.78 -11.64 39.05
C SER A 135 -19.59 -10.74 39.44
N ASN A 136 -18.78 -10.30 38.47
CA ASN A 136 -17.64 -9.41 38.73
C ASN A 136 -18.04 -8.00 39.17
N PHE A 137 -19.31 -7.64 39.00
CA PHE A 137 -19.84 -6.31 39.28
C PHE A 137 -20.90 -6.28 40.38
N GLU A 138 -21.23 -7.43 40.98
CA GLU A 138 -22.24 -7.52 42.02
C GLU A 138 -21.88 -6.73 43.29
N ASP A 139 -20.59 -6.66 43.63
CA ASP A 139 -20.10 -5.91 44.78
C ASP A 139 -19.91 -4.41 44.49
N HIS A 140 -20.20 -3.96 43.28
CA HIS A 140 -20.01 -2.56 42.90
C HIS A 140 -21.15 -1.68 43.42
N ARG A 141 -20.83 -0.71 44.30
CA ARG A 141 -21.80 0.16 45.02
C ARG A 141 -22.85 0.85 44.15
N LEU A 142 -22.58 1.05 42.85
CA LEU A 142 -23.49 1.71 41.92
C LEU A 142 -24.05 0.79 40.82
N LEU A 143 -23.37 -0.32 40.49
CA LEU A 143 -23.76 -1.16 39.35
C LEU A 143 -24.33 -2.52 39.79
N GLY A 144 -24.02 -2.99 41.00
CA GLY A 144 -24.43 -4.31 41.49
C GLY A 144 -25.94 -4.49 41.53
N ASP A 145 -26.67 -3.51 42.07
CA ASP A 145 -28.14 -3.57 42.16
C ASP A 145 -28.81 -3.56 40.78
N TYR A 146 -28.22 -2.84 39.80
CA TYR A 146 -28.76 -2.78 38.44
C TYR A 146 -28.43 -4.03 37.62
N ILE A 147 -27.22 -4.58 37.73
CA ILE A 147 -26.80 -5.77 36.97
C ILE A 147 -27.55 -7.03 37.42
N ARG A 148 -28.04 -7.05 38.67
CA ARG A 148 -28.92 -8.12 39.19
C ARG A 148 -30.30 -8.12 38.57
N LEU A 149 -30.76 -7.01 37.99
CA LEU A 149 -32.06 -6.95 37.32
C LEU A 149 -31.99 -7.67 35.97
N TYR A 150 -32.82 -8.69 35.80
CA TYR A 150 -32.91 -9.46 34.56
C TYR A 150 -33.16 -8.59 33.32
N SER A 151 -33.97 -7.54 33.45
CA SER A 151 -34.23 -6.57 32.37
C SER A 151 -32.96 -5.82 31.91
N VAL A 152 -32.04 -5.52 32.83
CA VAL A 152 -30.78 -4.83 32.52
C VAL A 152 -29.82 -5.76 31.79
N GLN A 153 -29.76 -7.04 32.18
CA GLN A 153 -28.94 -8.04 31.49
C GLN A 153 -29.38 -8.23 30.03
N TRP A 154 -30.69 -8.38 29.78
CA TRP A 154 -31.22 -8.43 28.41
C TRP A 154 -31.01 -7.11 27.67
N GLY A 155 -31.16 -5.97 28.35
CA GLY A 155 -30.86 -4.66 27.77
C GLY A 155 -29.41 -4.54 27.29
N LEU A 156 -28.46 -5.01 28.09
CA LEU A 156 -27.03 -5.04 27.74
C LEU A 156 -26.74 -5.98 26.57
N LEU A 157 -27.38 -7.15 26.53
CA LEU A 157 -27.24 -8.08 25.41
C LEU A 157 -27.77 -7.48 24.10
N ILE A 158 -28.97 -6.88 24.14
CA ILE A 158 -29.59 -6.22 22.99
C ILE A 158 -28.72 -5.05 22.53
N LEU A 159 -28.25 -4.21 23.45
CA LEU A 159 -27.38 -3.08 23.15
C LEU A 159 -26.04 -3.54 22.56
N SER A 160 -25.46 -4.61 23.10
CA SER A 160 -24.24 -5.22 22.57
C SER A 160 -24.43 -5.72 21.13
N ALA A 161 -25.55 -6.40 20.87
CA ALA A 161 -25.90 -6.88 19.54
C ALA A 161 -26.10 -5.72 18.55
N TYR A 162 -26.83 -4.67 18.93
CA TYR A 162 -27.01 -3.48 18.09
C TYR A 162 -25.67 -2.78 17.79
N ALA A 163 -24.82 -2.60 18.80
CA ALA A 163 -23.50 -2.00 18.63
C ALA A 163 -22.59 -2.86 17.74
N GLY A 164 -22.67 -4.20 17.87
CA GLY A 164 -21.93 -5.14 17.03
C GLY A 164 -22.41 -5.13 15.57
N ILE A 165 -23.72 -5.09 15.35
CA ILE A 165 -24.32 -4.94 14.01
C ILE A 165 -23.86 -3.62 13.39
N PHE A 166 -23.88 -2.52 14.14
CA PHE A 166 -23.40 -1.22 13.68
C PHE A 166 -21.90 -1.22 13.36
N PHE A 167 -21.09 -1.92 14.16
CA PHE A 167 -19.68 -2.15 13.87
C PHE A 167 -19.47 -2.89 12.54
N ILE A 168 -20.21 -3.98 12.31
CA ILE A 168 -20.14 -4.73 11.05
C ILE A 168 -20.52 -3.83 9.87
N PHE A 169 -21.58 -3.05 9.99
CA PHE A 169 -22.00 -2.15 8.92
C PHE A 169 -20.98 -1.05 8.62
N THR A 170 -20.42 -0.42 9.64
CA THR A 170 -19.36 0.59 9.44
C THR A 170 -18.12 -0.02 8.81
N TRP A 171 -17.77 -1.25 9.18
CA TRP A 171 -16.65 -1.98 8.59
C TRP A 171 -16.90 -2.36 7.13
N LEU A 172 -18.07 -2.89 6.79
CA LEU A 172 -18.44 -3.21 5.41
C LEU A 172 -18.43 -1.94 4.54
N ARG A 173 -18.94 -0.82 5.05
CA ARG A 173 -18.91 0.47 4.34
C ARG A 173 -17.49 0.96 4.09
N GLU A 174 -16.59 0.80 5.07
CA GLU A 174 -15.18 1.13 4.90
C GLU A 174 -14.56 0.29 3.78
N GLN A 175 -14.86 -1.01 3.72
CA GLN A 175 -14.32 -1.87 2.67
C GLN A 175 -14.87 -1.55 1.28
N SER A 176 -16.19 -1.37 1.14
CA SER A 176 -16.79 -0.97 -0.14
C SER A 176 -16.25 0.37 -0.64
N SER A 177 -15.99 1.31 0.26
CA SER A 177 -15.41 2.61 -0.13
C SER A 177 -13.96 2.48 -0.60
N LYS A 178 -13.17 1.60 0.03
CA LYS A 178 -11.79 1.33 -0.38
C LYS A 178 -11.73 0.66 -1.75
N SER A 179 -12.54 -0.37 -1.97
CA SER A 179 -12.57 -1.08 -3.26
C SER A 179 -13.04 -0.18 -4.40
N GLN A 180 -13.99 0.72 -4.15
CA GLN A 180 -14.40 1.71 -5.15
C GLN A 180 -13.30 2.70 -5.50
N VAL A 181 -12.58 3.25 -4.52
CA VAL A 181 -11.45 4.14 -4.78
C VAL A 181 -10.36 3.42 -5.57
N GLU A 182 -10.04 2.18 -5.21
CA GLU A 182 -9.06 1.35 -5.92
C GLU A 182 -9.48 1.07 -7.38
N TRP A 183 -10.75 0.71 -7.58
CA TRP A 183 -11.30 0.48 -8.91
C TRP A 183 -11.29 1.76 -9.77
N LEU A 184 -11.71 2.90 -9.22
CA LEU A 184 -11.71 4.19 -9.91
C LEU A 184 -10.31 4.71 -10.24
N THR A 185 -9.32 4.28 -9.47
CA THR A 185 -7.91 4.62 -9.71
C THR A 185 -7.31 3.78 -10.85
N THR A 186 -7.97 2.68 -11.23
CA THR A 186 -7.54 1.80 -12.33
C THR A 186 -7.97 2.34 -13.69
N ASP A 187 -7.17 2.09 -14.74
CA ASP A 187 -7.46 2.52 -16.12
C ASP A 187 -8.76 1.90 -16.67
N GLU A 188 -9.08 0.66 -16.28
CA GLU A 188 -10.31 -0.04 -16.67
C GLU A 188 -11.55 0.59 -16.05
N GLY A 189 -11.49 0.90 -14.75
CA GLY A 189 -12.62 1.48 -14.03
C GLY A 189 -12.96 2.88 -14.53
N MET A 190 -11.94 3.71 -14.80
CA MET A 190 -12.17 5.02 -15.40
C MET A 190 -12.67 4.92 -16.84
N ARG A 191 -12.17 3.97 -17.64
CA ARG A 191 -12.66 3.75 -19.01
C ARG A 191 -14.14 3.38 -19.00
N ASP A 192 -14.55 2.47 -18.13
CA ASP A 192 -15.95 2.07 -18.01
C ASP A 192 -16.83 3.23 -17.51
N PHE A 193 -16.33 4.02 -16.55
CA PHE A 193 -17.03 5.20 -16.06
C PHE A 193 -17.22 6.29 -17.13
N ILE A 194 -16.16 6.62 -17.88
CA ILE A 194 -16.23 7.54 -19.02
C ILE A 194 -17.20 7.00 -20.08
N ARG A 195 -17.14 5.69 -20.38
CA ARG A 195 -18.07 5.04 -21.31
C ARG A 195 -19.51 5.18 -20.82
N HIS A 196 -19.79 4.97 -19.54
CA HIS A 196 -21.12 5.11 -18.96
C HIS A 196 -21.68 6.52 -19.14
N ILE A 197 -20.89 7.54 -18.83
CA ILE A 197 -21.28 8.95 -19.00
C ILE A 197 -21.55 9.27 -20.47
N LEU A 198 -20.66 8.82 -21.37
CA LEU A 198 -20.80 9.07 -22.80
C LEU A 198 -22.01 8.35 -23.40
N LEU A 199 -22.36 7.17 -22.90
CA LEU A 199 -23.53 6.41 -23.36
C LEU A 199 -24.84 7.00 -22.82
N ASN A 200 -24.86 7.49 -21.58
CA ASN A 200 -26.05 8.11 -20.99
C ASN A 200 -26.41 9.47 -21.65
N LYS A 201 -25.48 10.14 -22.33
CA LYS A 201 -25.75 11.35 -23.14
C LYS A 201 -26.38 11.04 -24.52
N GLN A 202 -27.26 10.05 -24.60
CA GLN A 202 -27.83 9.54 -25.85
C GLN A 202 -28.78 10.50 -26.61
N GLY A 203 -28.91 11.76 -26.19
CA GLY A 203 -29.82 12.75 -26.78
C GLY A 203 -29.18 13.94 -27.51
N GLU A 204 -27.84 14.09 -27.56
CA GLU A 204 -27.20 15.17 -28.32
C GLU A 204 -27.04 14.79 -29.81
N GLU A 205 -27.60 15.63 -30.69
CA GLU A 205 -27.82 15.43 -32.14
C GLU A 205 -26.57 15.18 -33.01
N ASP A 206 -25.36 15.20 -32.45
CA ASP A 206 -24.15 15.00 -33.23
C ASP A 206 -23.22 14.01 -32.50
N PRO A 207 -23.24 12.71 -32.87
CA PRO A 207 -22.38 11.72 -32.23
C PRO A 207 -20.91 12.13 -32.35
N GLY A 208 -20.53 12.96 -33.32
CA GLY A 208 -19.16 13.42 -33.55
C GLY A 208 -18.60 14.47 -32.57
N LYS A 209 -19.42 15.05 -31.67
CA LYS A 209 -19.03 16.17 -30.79
C LYS A 209 -19.51 15.99 -29.34
N ARG A 210 -19.43 14.77 -28.79
CA ARG A 210 -19.82 14.53 -27.39
C ARG A 210 -18.88 15.29 -26.45
N ARG A 211 -19.43 16.30 -25.78
CA ARG A 211 -18.71 17.15 -24.84
C ARG A 211 -19.07 16.76 -23.41
N PHE A 212 -18.08 16.79 -22.53
CA PHE A 212 -18.30 16.64 -21.09
C PHE A 212 -17.52 17.69 -20.32
N SER A 213 -18.10 18.10 -19.20
CA SER A 213 -17.48 19.03 -18.26
C SER A 213 -16.79 18.25 -17.13
N ASP A 214 -15.67 18.76 -16.64
CA ASP A 214 -15.01 18.26 -15.43
C ASP A 214 -15.99 18.15 -14.25
N ARG A 215 -16.83 19.19 -14.08
CA ARG A 215 -17.82 19.25 -13.01
C ARG A 215 -18.87 18.15 -13.12
N GLU A 216 -19.23 17.76 -14.34
CA GLU A 216 -20.20 16.71 -14.61
C GLU A 216 -19.62 15.32 -14.30
N LEU A 217 -18.33 15.10 -14.60
CA LEU A 217 -17.59 13.91 -14.19
C LEU A 217 -17.55 13.80 -12.67
N ILE A 218 -17.21 14.90 -11.98
CA ILE A 218 -17.12 14.93 -10.51
C ILE A 218 -18.49 14.67 -9.86
N ILE A 219 -19.56 15.32 -10.36
CA ILE A 219 -20.91 15.14 -9.83
C ILE A 219 -21.38 13.70 -10.08
N THR A 220 -21.17 13.16 -11.28
CA THR A 220 -21.56 11.79 -11.59
C THR A 220 -20.78 10.81 -10.71
N LEU A 221 -19.47 11.00 -10.54
CA LEU A 221 -18.62 10.12 -9.75
C LEU A 221 -18.99 10.14 -8.26
N ALA A 222 -19.38 11.32 -7.75
CA ALA A 222 -19.86 11.47 -6.39
C ALA A 222 -21.31 10.94 -6.19
N SER A 223 -22.10 10.83 -7.27
CA SER A 223 -23.53 10.48 -7.21
C SER A 223 -23.89 9.07 -7.66
N ASP A 224 -23.04 8.39 -8.44
CA ASP A 224 -23.31 7.08 -9.05
C ASP A 224 -23.23 5.90 -8.04
N GLY A 225 -23.11 6.20 -6.74
CA GLY A 225 -23.31 5.22 -5.66
C GLY A 225 -24.78 4.81 -5.43
N ASN A 226 -25.72 5.21 -6.30
CA ASN A 226 -27.15 5.25 -6.01
C ASN A 226 -28.04 4.24 -6.79
N ARG A 227 -27.51 3.11 -7.26
CA ARG A 227 -28.26 2.24 -8.20
C ARG A 227 -28.68 0.83 -7.76
N ASN A 228 -28.44 0.40 -6.52
CA ASN A 228 -28.99 -0.89 -6.05
C ASN A 228 -30.12 -0.72 -5.02
N MET A 229 -31.33 -0.97 -5.51
CA MET A 229 -32.62 -0.88 -4.83
C MET A 229 -32.85 -2.15 -3.99
N PHE A 230 -32.21 -2.26 -2.82
CA PHE A 230 -32.59 -3.24 -1.80
C PHE A 230 -33.55 -2.58 -0.79
N PRO A 231 -34.61 -3.28 -0.30
CA PRO A 231 -35.61 -2.70 0.60
C PRO A 231 -35.07 -2.23 1.97
N PHE A 232 -33.83 -2.60 2.32
CA PHE A 232 -33.14 -2.13 3.52
C PHE A 232 -32.38 -0.78 3.34
N SER A 233 -32.33 -0.21 2.13
CA SER A 233 -31.59 1.02 1.84
C SER A 233 -32.14 2.27 2.56
N VAL A 234 -33.40 2.26 2.97
CA VAL A 234 -34.06 3.38 3.66
C VAL A 234 -33.60 3.51 5.12
N MET A 235 -33.21 2.41 5.76
CA MET A 235 -32.92 2.42 7.20
C MET A 235 -31.45 2.73 7.51
N LEU A 236 -30.53 2.41 6.60
CA LEU A 236 -29.11 2.70 6.73
C LEU A 236 -28.55 2.96 5.32
N PRO A 237 -28.14 4.20 4.97
CA PRO A 237 -27.56 4.48 3.66
C PRO A 237 -26.19 3.79 3.54
N MET A 238 -26.19 2.55 3.06
CA MET A 238 -25.00 1.77 2.72
C MET A 238 -24.42 2.17 1.36
N HIS A 239 -24.32 3.48 1.15
CA HIS A 239 -23.71 4.02 -0.05
C HIS A 239 -22.29 4.46 0.31
N SER A 240 -21.30 3.80 -0.28
CA SER A 240 -19.95 4.33 -0.34
C SER A 240 -19.98 5.47 -1.34
N GLN A 241 -20.09 6.69 -0.81
CA GLN A 241 -19.86 7.89 -1.59
C GLN A 241 -18.39 8.24 -1.46
N VAL A 242 -17.69 8.24 -2.59
CA VAL A 242 -16.38 8.87 -2.66
C VAL A 242 -16.57 10.36 -2.35
N SER A 243 -15.76 10.91 -1.46
CA SER A 243 -15.87 12.34 -1.14
C SER A 243 -15.64 13.17 -2.40
N ARG A 244 -16.32 14.31 -2.51
CA ARG A 244 -16.21 15.20 -3.67
C ARG A 244 -14.76 15.62 -3.93
N SER A 245 -13.97 15.82 -2.87
CA SER A 245 -12.53 16.11 -2.92
C SER A 245 -11.72 14.98 -3.54
N VAL A 246 -12.02 13.72 -3.20
CA VAL A 246 -11.35 12.54 -3.77
C VAL A 246 -11.80 12.32 -5.22
N ALA A 247 -13.09 12.50 -5.52
CA ALA A 247 -13.62 12.42 -6.87
C ALA A 247 -12.93 13.44 -7.80
N GLU A 248 -12.77 14.69 -7.35
CA GLU A 248 -12.07 15.74 -8.08
C GLU A 248 -10.59 15.37 -8.36
N LYS A 249 -9.86 14.89 -7.35
CA LYS A 249 -8.47 14.44 -7.53
C LYS A 249 -8.34 13.27 -8.52
N ILE A 250 -9.23 12.27 -8.43
CA ILE A 250 -9.23 11.10 -9.33
C ILE A 250 -9.53 11.53 -10.76
N VAL A 251 -10.56 12.35 -10.96
CA VAL A 251 -10.97 12.85 -12.27
C VAL A 251 -9.85 13.67 -12.90
N GLN A 252 -9.21 14.57 -12.13
CA GLN A 252 -8.12 15.41 -12.63
C GLN A 252 -6.92 14.59 -13.11
N ILE A 253 -6.51 13.57 -12.34
CA ILE A 253 -5.42 12.66 -12.75
C ILE A 253 -5.75 11.97 -14.06
N HIS A 254 -6.97 11.45 -14.20
CA HIS A 254 -7.36 10.73 -15.40
C HIS A 254 -7.49 11.67 -16.61
N ILE A 255 -8.08 12.85 -16.45
CA ILE A 255 -8.13 13.88 -17.50
C ILE A 255 -6.71 14.20 -17.99
N ASP A 256 -5.78 14.47 -17.08
CA ASP A 256 -4.38 14.74 -17.43
C ASP A 256 -3.77 13.55 -18.21
N LYS A 257 -4.09 12.31 -17.82
CA LYS A 257 -3.63 11.08 -18.49
C LYS A 257 -4.17 10.95 -19.90
N TYR A 258 -5.44 11.23 -20.09
CA TYR A 258 -6.10 11.12 -21.39
C TYR A 258 -5.74 12.27 -22.34
N ILE A 259 -5.44 13.46 -21.82
CA ILE A 259 -4.85 14.57 -22.58
C ILE A 259 -3.45 14.17 -23.06
N GLN A 260 -2.59 13.64 -22.17
CA GLN A 260 -1.25 13.16 -22.54
C GLN A 260 -1.29 12.04 -23.60
N ARG A 261 -2.31 11.18 -23.55
CA ARG A 261 -2.53 10.11 -24.54
C ARG A 261 -3.18 10.60 -25.84
N GLY A 262 -3.56 11.89 -25.94
CA GLY A 262 -4.23 12.46 -27.12
C GLY A 262 -5.66 11.97 -27.36
N VAL A 263 -6.26 11.33 -26.35
CA VAL A 263 -7.63 10.77 -26.39
C VAL A 263 -8.67 11.86 -26.21
N ILE A 264 -8.36 12.86 -25.39
CA ILE A 264 -9.23 13.99 -25.06
C ILE A 264 -8.51 15.28 -25.45
N VAL A 265 -9.25 16.23 -26.03
CA VAL A 265 -8.78 17.57 -26.33
C VAL A 265 -9.56 18.58 -25.49
N GLU A 266 -8.84 19.47 -24.80
CA GLU A 266 -9.44 20.59 -24.08
C GLU A 266 -9.87 21.67 -25.08
N LEU A 267 -11.14 22.08 -25.02
CA LEU A 267 -11.66 23.13 -25.89
C LEU A 267 -11.39 24.51 -25.26
N PRO A 268 -10.86 25.48 -26.02
CA PRO A 268 -10.68 26.83 -25.52
C PRO A 268 -12.04 27.50 -25.34
N GLN A 269 -12.48 27.67 -24.09
CA GLN A 269 -13.68 28.43 -23.73
C GLN A 269 -13.35 29.61 -22.81
N LYS A 270 -14.14 30.68 -22.94
CA LYS A 270 -14.19 31.79 -21.99
C LYS A 270 -15.19 31.43 -20.88
N GLY A 271 -14.75 30.67 -19.88
CA GLY A 271 -15.56 30.25 -18.74
C GLY A 271 -14.71 29.60 -17.65
N PHE A 272 -15.29 29.38 -16.45
CA PHE A 272 -14.60 28.68 -15.35
C PHE A 272 -14.65 27.16 -15.48
N ASP A 273 -15.59 26.61 -16.24
CA ASP A 273 -15.72 25.17 -16.47
C ASP A 273 -14.88 24.75 -17.68
N ARG A 274 -14.00 23.75 -17.47
CA ARG A 274 -13.23 23.12 -18.55
C ARG A 274 -14.13 22.13 -19.29
N ILE A 275 -14.19 22.26 -20.61
CA ILE A 275 -14.95 21.38 -21.49
C ILE A 275 -13.99 20.57 -22.34
N PHE A 276 -14.26 19.28 -22.39
CA PHE A 276 -13.44 18.29 -23.08
C PHE A 276 -14.22 17.65 -24.22
N GLU A 277 -13.53 17.40 -25.33
CA GLU A 277 -14.06 16.67 -26.49
C GLU A 277 -13.18 15.46 -26.78
N ILE A 278 -13.80 14.32 -27.10
CA ILE A 278 -13.08 13.08 -27.42
C ILE A 278 -12.58 13.17 -28.85
N ASN A 279 -11.29 12.90 -29.03
CA ASN A 279 -10.68 12.83 -30.35
C ASN A 279 -11.34 11.71 -31.17
N LYS A 280 -11.73 12.01 -32.42
CA LYS A 280 -12.39 11.05 -33.32
C LYS A 280 -11.59 9.76 -33.50
N ALA A 281 -10.26 9.81 -33.48
CA ALA A 281 -9.39 8.64 -33.63
C ALA A 281 -9.43 7.69 -32.41
N ALA A 282 -9.47 8.21 -31.19
CA ALA A 282 -9.49 7.41 -29.96
C ALA A 282 -10.87 6.82 -29.64
N ARG A 283 -11.91 7.21 -30.40
CA ARG A 283 -13.27 6.71 -30.26
C ARG A 283 -13.46 5.31 -30.82
N GLU A 284 -12.71 4.95 -31.87
CA GLU A 284 -12.70 3.61 -32.43
C GLU A 284 -12.17 2.60 -31.39
N ASP A 285 -11.10 2.96 -30.67
CA ASP A 285 -10.51 2.15 -29.58
C ASP A 285 -11.42 2.00 -28.35
N LEU A 286 -12.36 2.93 -28.14
CA LEU A 286 -13.39 2.85 -27.09
C LEU A 286 -14.64 2.07 -27.52
N LYS A 287 -14.81 1.81 -28.82
CA LYS A 287 -15.92 1.03 -29.39
C LYS A 287 -15.55 -0.41 -29.73
N VAL A 288 -14.28 -0.68 -30.03
CA VAL A 288 -13.80 -2.00 -30.46
C VAL A 288 -13.17 -2.73 -29.27
N GLN A 289 -14.01 -3.40 -28.48
CA GLN A 289 -13.79 -4.69 -27.80
C GLN A 289 -15.05 -5.10 -27.03
#